data_AF-A0A952SX42-F1
#
_entry.id   AF-A0A952SX42-F1
#
_cell.length_a   1.000
_cell.length_b   1.000
_cell.length_c   1.000
_cell.angle_alpha   90.00
_cell.angle_beta   90.00
_cell.angle_gamma   90.00
#
_symmetry.space_group_name_H-M   'P 1'
#
loop_
_entity.id
_entity.type
_entity.pdbx_description
1 polymer ?
#
loop_
_entity_poly.entity_id
_entity_poly.type
_entity_poly.pdbx_seq_one_letter_code
_entity_poly.pdbx_strand_id
1 'polypeptide(L)'
;MAVHRWMMRGFLIGGILFSPTLVDAGEPEYVSIQTLLSPQAASYQRRMVTVQGIANNIEIIPPAPPRPSKQPCLLVYGRATFTLEDETGSIPVEVLGSCSPTAMDMLPREGETVRLTGTVHVLKSDSPRHVIVQAATIQILDLP
;
A
#
# COMPACT_ATOMS: atom_id res chain seq x y z
N MET A 1 12.76 -48.13 60.27
CA MET A 1 12.28 -46.82 59.77
C MET A 1 12.93 -46.57 58.42
N ALA A 2 12.12 -46.44 57.38
CA ALA A 2 12.55 -46.34 56.00
C ALA A 2 12.55 -44.87 55.55
N VAL A 3 13.68 -44.41 54.98
CA VAL A 3 13.81 -43.26 54.06
C VAL A 3 15.07 -43.55 53.22
N HIS A 4 15.01 -44.18 52.05
CA HIS A 4 14.58 -43.71 50.74
C HIS A 4 15.57 -42.74 50.03
N ARG A 5 16.41 -43.34 49.15
CA ARG A 5 16.51 -43.08 47.69
C ARG A 5 17.43 -41.96 47.14
N TRP A 6 18.33 -42.41 46.26
CA TRP A 6 18.79 -41.86 44.95
C TRP A 6 19.49 -40.49 44.84
N MET A 7 20.79 -40.54 44.49
CA MET A 7 21.34 -40.42 43.12
C MET A 7 20.65 -39.48 42.11
N MET A 8 21.48 -38.58 41.54
CA MET A 8 21.58 -38.17 40.13
C MET A 8 21.48 -36.66 39.84
N ARG A 9 22.61 -36.17 39.32
CA ARG A 9 22.76 -35.41 38.07
C ARG A 9 22.20 -33.99 38.02
N GLY A 10 23.14 -33.06 38.01
CA GLY A 10 22.96 -31.72 37.48
C GLY A 10 22.45 -31.76 36.05
N PHE A 11 21.45 -30.93 35.80
CA PHE A 11 20.95 -30.59 34.49
C PHE A 11 20.81 -29.07 34.50
N LEU A 12 21.85 -28.37 34.04
CA LEU A 12 21.78 -26.95 33.74
C LEU A 12 20.91 -26.82 32.48
N ILE A 13 19.64 -26.46 32.66
CA ILE A 13 18.74 -26.12 31.57
C ILE A 13 19.17 -24.75 31.06
N GLY A 14 19.92 -24.75 29.95
CA GLY A 14 20.20 -23.55 29.17
C GLY A 14 18.89 -22.99 28.63
N GLY A 15 18.50 -21.81 29.12
CA GLY A 15 17.34 -21.08 28.63
C GLY A 15 17.54 -20.69 27.17
N ILE A 16 16.77 -21.32 26.28
CA ILE A 16 16.60 -20.84 24.91
C ILE A 16 15.79 -19.56 25.02
N LEU A 17 16.48 -18.42 24.96
CA LEU A 17 15.87 -17.11 24.71
C LEU A 17 15.27 -17.15 23.30
N PHE A 18 14.01 -17.59 23.22
CA PHE A 18 13.14 -17.32 22.09
C PHE A 18 12.98 -15.80 22.06
N SER A 19 13.87 -15.14 21.32
CA SER A 19 13.75 -13.73 21.02
C SER A 19 12.54 -13.62 20.10
N PRO A 20 11.40 -13.04 20.51
CA PRO A 20 10.36 -12.75 19.55
C PRO A 20 10.99 -11.76 18.58
N THR A 21 11.22 -12.18 17.33
CA THR A 21 11.52 -11.24 16.27
C THR A 21 10.32 -10.33 16.19
N LEU A 22 10.48 -9.12 16.73
CA LEU A 22 9.58 -8.00 16.48
C LEU A 22 9.52 -7.89 14.96
N VAL A 23 8.41 -8.35 14.38
CA VAL A 23 8.06 -8.05 13.01
C VAL A 23 7.84 -6.55 13.02
N ASP A 24 8.87 -5.82 12.60
CA ASP A 24 8.77 -4.40 12.30
C ASP A 24 7.64 -4.28 11.28
N ALA A 25 6.52 -3.69 11.71
CA ALA A 25 5.50 -3.22 10.80
C ALA A 25 6.07 -1.96 10.13
N GLY A 26 7.12 -2.16 9.33
CA GLY A 26 7.88 -1.10 8.69
C GLY A 26 6.96 -0.29 7.79
N GLU A 27 7.15 1.02 7.80
CA GLU A 27 6.48 1.95 6.90
C GLU A 27 6.64 1.49 5.43
N PRO A 28 5.60 1.60 4.59
CA PRO A 28 5.69 1.17 3.19
C PRO A 28 6.89 1.78 2.47
N GLU A 29 7.65 0.93 1.77
CA GLU A 29 8.87 1.31 1.05
C GLU A 29 8.60 2.46 0.06
N TYR A 30 9.46 3.47 0.07
CA TYR A 30 9.42 4.54 -0.93
C TYR A 30 10.07 4.06 -2.23
N VAL A 31 9.33 4.15 -3.34
CA VAL A 31 9.75 3.59 -4.63
C VAL A 31 9.53 4.62 -5.74
N SER A 32 10.54 4.81 -6.60
CA SER A 32 10.43 5.69 -7.77
C SER A 32 9.57 5.06 -8.88
N ILE A 33 8.97 5.89 -9.74
CA ILE A 33 8.17 5.40 -10.85
C ILE A 33 9.05 4.58 -11.82
N GLN A 34 10.30 4.99 -12.05
CA GLN A 34 11.27 4.22 -12.85
C GLN A 34 11.40 2.77 -12.37
N THR A 35 11.44 2.57 -11.06
CA THR A 35 11.63 1.24 -10.47
C THR A 35 10.41 0.37 -10.73
N LEU A 36 9.20 0.94 -10.60
CA LEU A 36 7.94 0.28 -10.92
C LEU A 36 7.77 0.01 -12.43
N LEU A 37 8.48 0.74 -13.29
CA LEU A 37 8.51 0.50 -14.74
C LEU A 37 9.70 -0.36 -15.20
N SER A 38 10.67 -0.62 -14.32
CA SER A 38 11.88 -1.40 -14.62
C SER A 38 11.62 -2.90 -14.70
N PRO A 39 12.57 -3.69 -15.25
CA PRO A 39 13.14 -4.92 -14.68
C PRO A 39 12.39 -5.67 -13.59
N GLN A 40 12.27 -4.95 -12.48
CA GLN A 40 11.97 -5.46 -11.16
C GLN A 40 10.51 -5.25 -10.77
N ALA A 41 9.69 -4.55 -11.56
CA ALA A 41 8.27 -4.30 -11.26
C ALA A 41 7.49 -5.50 -10.69
N ALA A 42 7.73 -6.70 -11.23
CA ALA A 42 7.09 -7.93 -10.78
C ALA A 42 7.35 -8.27 -9.29
N SER A 43 8.48 -7.85 -8.71
CA SER A 43 8.73 -8.02 -7.27
C SER A 43 7.82 -7.16 -6.39
N TYR A 44 7.26 -6.09 -6.95
CA TYR A 44 6.32 -5.20 -6.28
C TYR A 44 4.86 -5.67 -6.42
N GLN A 45 4.57 -6.75 -7.15
CA GLN A 45 3.20 -7.22 -7.35
C GLN A 45 2.47 -7.42 -6.01
N ARG A 46 1.35 -6.71 -5.82
CA ARG A 46 0.53 -6.67 -4.60
C ARG A 46 1.28 -6.20 -3.34
N ARG A 47 2.42 -5.53 -3.49
CA ARG A 47 3.09 -4.86 -2.37
C ARG A 47 2.53 -3.46 -2.21
N MET A 48 2.51 -3.01 -0.96
CA MET A 48 2.21 -1.64 -0.61
C MET A 48 3.50 -0.83 -0.69
N VAL A 49 3.46 0.26 -1.43
CA VAL A 49 4.60 1.16 -1.65
C VAL A 49 4.14 2.60 -1.49
N THR A 50 5.09 3.49 -1.22
CA THR A 50 4.90 4.94 -1.26
C THR A 50 5.55 5.50 -2.53
N VAL A 51 4.80 6.27 -3.30
CA VAL A 51 5.27 6.94 -4.52
C VAL A 51 4.92 8.42 -4.42
N GLN A 52 5.76 9.29 -4.96
CA GLN A 52 5.52 10.72 -5.03
C GLN A 52 5.61 11.19 -6.46
N GLY A 53 4.82 12.20 -6.81
CA GLY A 53 4.85 12.81 -8.12
C GLY A 53 3.78 13.89 -8.24
N ILE A 54 3.60 14.40 -9.44
CA ILE A 54 2.59 15.38 -9.81
C ILE A 54 1.36 14.64 -10.33
N ALA A 55 0.18 14.97 -9.82
CA ALA A 55 -1.08 14.40 -10.26
C ALA A 55 -1.61 15.11 -11.51
N ASN A 56 -1.73 14.37 -12.61
CA ASN A 56 -2.20 14.85 -13.92
C ASN A 56 -3.33 13.96 -14.47
N ASN A 57 -4.07 14.45 -15.46
CA ASN A 57 -5.16 13.75 -16.14
C ASN A 57 -6.20 13.18 -15.17
N ILE A 58 -6.65 14.00 -14.22
CA ILE A 58 -7.57 13.53 -13.17
C ILE A 58 -8.99 13.35 -13.72
N GLU A 59 -9.50 12.12 -13.63
CA GLU A 59 -10.89 11.77 -13.94
C GLU A 59 -11.61 11.35 -12.66
N ILE A 60 -12.57 12.18 -12.23
CA ILE A 60 -13.42 11.89 -11.08
C ILE A 60 -14.59 11.02 -11.54
N ILE A 61 -14.74 9.87 -10.90
CA ILE A 61 -15.84 8.95 -11.18
C ILE A 61 -17.01 9.33 -10.27
N PRO A 62 -18.21 9.61 -10.83
CA PRO A 62 -19.36 10.00 -10.04
C PRO A 62 -19.72 8.97 -8.95
N PRO A 63 -20.25 9.43 -7.80
CA PRO A 63 -20.71 8.52 -6.76
C PRO A 63 -21.75 7.55 -7.30
N ALA A 64 -21.53 6.26 -7.03
CA ALA A 64 -22.39 5.18 -7.49
C ALA A 64 -22.72 4.24 -6.33
N PRO A 65 -23.89 3.56 -6.36
CA PRO A 65 -24.16 2.51 -5.40
C PRO A 65 -23.08 1.42 -5.51
N PRO A 66 -22.70 0.79 -4.38
CA PRO A 66 -21.73 -0.29 -4.42
C PRO A 66 -22.24 -1.44 -5.29
N ARG A 67 -21.31 -2.20 -5.89
CA ARG A 67 -21.63 -3.44 -6.61
C ARG A 67 -22.49 -4.36 -5.72
N PRO A 68 -23.32 -5.25 -6.31
CA PRO A 68 -24.28 -6.06 -5.55
C PRO A 68 -23.56 -7.09 -4.66
N SER A 69 -23.05 -6.65 -3.52
CA SER A 69 -22.48 -7.49 -2.48
C SER A 69 -22.45 -6.73 -1.15
N LYS A 70 -23.38 -7.10 -0.26
CA LYS A 70 -23.25 -7.16 1.21
C LYS A 70 -22.43 -6.05 1.94
N GLN A 71 -22.54 -4.78 1.56
CA GLN A 71 -21.95 -3.66 2.30
C GLN A 71 -22.93 -2.48 2.50
N PRO A 72 -22.77 -1.70 3.59
CA PRO A 72 -23.86 -0.95 4.23
C PRO A 72 -24.09 0.48 3.72
N CYS A 73 -23.28 0.97 2.77
CA CYS A 73 -23.37 2.36 2.31
C CYS A 73 -24.11 2.49 0.97
N LEU A 74 -24.94 3.53 0.88
CA LEU A 74 -25.79 3.78 -0.29
C LEU A 74 -24.99 4.25 -1.51
N LEU A 75 -23.88 4.96 -1.28
CA LEU A 75 -23.02 5.53 -2.33
C LEU A 75 -21.55 5.43 -1.91
N VAL A 76 -20.67 5.24 -2.90
CA VAL A 76 -19.22 5.32 -2.76
C VAL A 76 -18.73 6.62 -3.41
N TYR A 77 -18.06 7.46 -2.63
CA TYR A 77 -17.55 8.78 -3.02
C TYR A 77 -16.02 8.76 -3.17
N GLY A 78 -15.46 9.78 -3.82
CA GLY A 78 -14.00 9.94 -3.95
C GLY A 78 -13.35 8.89 -4.85
N ARG A 79 -14.12 8.30 -5.78
CA ARG A 79 -13.58 7.42 -6.81
C ARG A 79 -12.94 8.26 -7.91
N ALA A 80 -11.72 7.93 -8.30
CA ALA A 80 -11.03 8.65 -9.35
C ALA A 80 -9.95 7.79 -10.00
N THR A 81 -9.57 8.16 -11.20
CA THR A 81 -8.34 7.69 -11.85
C THR A 81 -7.51 8.90 -12.25
N PHE A 82 -6.20 8.80 -12.15
CA PHE A 82 -5.29 9.86 -12.59
C PHE A 82 -3.94 9.29 -12.97
N THR A 83 -3.08 10.12 -13.55
CA THR A 83 -1.67 9.80 -13.84
C THR A 83 -0.80 10.47 -12.79
N LEU A 84 0.10 9.71 -12.18
CA LEU A 84 1.16 10.26 -11.34
C LEU A 84 2.45 10.33 -12.16
N GLU A 85 3.10 11.48 -12.19
CA GLU A 85 4.31 11.73 -12.96
C GLU A 85 5.44 12.23 -12.06
N ASP A 86 6.63 11.64 -12.19
CA ASP A 86 7.87 12.12 -11.57
C ASP A 86 8.92 12.39 -12.67
N GLU A 87 10.15 12.77 -12.32
CA GLU A 87 11.21 13.02 -13.31
C GLU A 87 11.61 11.78 -14.14
N THR A 88 11.14 10.59 -13.78
CA THR A 88 11.54 9.31 -14.35
C THR A 88 10.47 8.62 -15.18
N GLY A 89 9.21 8.99 -15.02
CA GLY A 89 8.11 8.46 -15.81
C GLY A 89 6.74 8.73 -15.23
N SER A 90 5.73 8.07 -15.80
CA SER A 90 4.33 8.25 -15.45
C SER A 90 3.64 6.91 -15.23
N ILE A 91 2.80 6.81 -14.19
CA ILE A 91 1.98 5.63 -13.92
C ILE A 91 0.51 5.98 -13.66
N PRO A 92 -0.44 5.15 -14.10
CA PRO A 92 -1.84 5.29 -13.73
C PRO A 92 -2.06 4.93 -12.26
N VAL A 93 -2.94 5.69 -11.62
CA VAL A 93 -3.38 5.53 -10.24
C VAL A 93 -4.90 5.38 -10.21
N GLU A 94 -5.39 4.43 -9.41
CA GLU A 94 -6.81 4.23 -9.14
C GLU A 94 -7.14 4.48 -7.67
N VAL A 95 -8.18 5.26 -7.41
CA VAL A 95 -8.75 5.51 -6.09
C VAL A 95 -10.11 4.81 -6.01
N LEU A 96 -10.23 3.84 -5.09
CA LEU A 96 -11.47 3.05 -4.94
C LEU A 96 -12.61 3.81 -4.26
N GLY A 97 -12.32 4.97 -3.66
CA GLY A 97 -13.27 5.76 -2.90
C GLY A 97 -13.64 5.17 -1.55
N SER A 98 -14.59 5.79 -0.87
CA SER A 98 -15.10 5.32 0.43
C SER A 98 -16.59 5.66 0.61
N CYS A 99 -17.19 5.14 1.68
CA CYS A 99 -18.56 5.49 2.07
C CYS A 99 -18.69 6.91 2.68
N SER A 100 -17.59 7.66 2.82
CA SER A 100 -17.59 9.02 3.37
C SER A 100 -17.76 10.07 2.27
N PRO A 101 -18.72 11.00 2.36
CA PRO A 101 -18.82 12.13 1.44
C PRO A 101 -17.55 12.99 1.36
N THR A 102 -16.79 13.08 2.46
CA THR A 102 -15.52 13.84 2.53
C THR A 102 -14.38 13.21 1.74
N ALA A 103 -14.56 12.01 1.16
CA ALA A 103 -13.56 11.37 0.31
C ALA A 103 -13.27 12.18 -0.96
N MET A 104 -14.20 13.03 -1.38
CA MET A 104 -13.99 13.96 -2.50
C MET A 104 -12.93 15.01 -2.19
N ASP A 105 -12.84 15.46 -0.94
CA ASP A 105 -11.92 16.52 -0.51
C ASP A 105 -10.47 16.00 -0.39
N MET A 106 -10.29 14.68 -0.40
CA MET A 106 -8.97 14.02 -0.34
C MET A 106 -8.35 13.78 -1.73
N LEU A 107 -9.11 14.04 -2.80
CA LEU A 107 -8.60 13.90 -4.16
C LEU A 107 -7.73 15.10 -4.52
N PRO A 108 -6.58 14.89 -5.17
CA PRO A 108 -5.75 15.99 -5.62
C PRO A 108 -6.40 16.75 -6.77
N ARG A 109 -5.89 17.95 -7.01
CA ARG A 109 -6.17 18.76 -8.20
C ARG A 109 -5.06 18.59 -9.23
N GLU A 110 -5.38 18.95 -10.46
CA GLU A 110 -4.44 18.91 -11.57
C GLU A 110 -3.19 19.75 -11.25
N GLY A 111 -2.01 19.14 -11.41
CA GLY A 111 -0.72 19.78 -11.16
C GLY A 111 -0.26 19.80 -9.70
N GLU A 112 -1.02 19.24 -8.75
CA GLU A 112 -0.58 19.15 -7.35
C GLU A 112 0.47 18.05 -7.15
N THR A 113 1.47 18.36 -6.34
CA THR A 113 2.45 17.37 -5.86
C THR A 113 1.81 16.53 -4.77
N VAL A 114 1.80 15.22 -4.97
CA VAL A 114 1.21 14.25 -4.04
C VAL A 114 2.21 13.18 -3.65
N ARG A 115 2.12 12.76 -2.39
CA ARG A 115 2.70 11.51 -1.88
C ARG A 115 1.56 10.54 -1.62
N LEU A 116 1.56 9.40 -2.30
CA LEU A 116 0.54 8.38 -2.12
C LEU A 116 1.15 7.06 -1.67
N THR A 117 0.41 6.36 -0.81
CA THR A 117 0.71 4.96 -0.49
C THR A 117 -0.36 4.11 -1.13
N GLY A 118 0.06 3.09 -1.87
CA GLY A 118 -0.87 2.26 -2.64
C GLY A 118 -0.35 0.85 -2.89
N THR A 119 -1.27 -0.02 -3.30
CA THR A 119 -0.95 -1.39 -3.71
C THR A 119 -0.59 -1.41 -5.19
N VAL A 120 0.56 -1.98 -5.54
CA VAL A 120 1.01 -2.10 -6.93
C VAL A 120 0.35 -3.30 -7.61
N HIS A 121 -0.17 -3.08 -8.81
CA HIS A 121 -0.73 -4.09 -9.69
C HIS A 121 0.02 -4.09 -11.03
N VAL A 122 0.84 -5.11 -11.25
CA VAL A 122 1.49 -5.41 -12.52
C VAL A 122 0.54 -6.23 -13.37
N LEU A 123 -0.05 -5.59 -14.38
CA LEU A 123 -0.97 -6.22 -15.34
C LEU A 123 -0.24 -7.00 -16.42
N LYS A 124 0.93 -6.49 -16.85
CA LYS A 124 1.81 -7.14 -17.81
C LYS A 124 3.27 -6.95 -17.40
N SER A 125 3.98 -8.07 -17.25
CA SER A 125 5.38 -8.10 -16.83
C SER A 125 6.38 -7.93 -18.00
N ASP A 126 5.95 -8.24 -19.22
CA ASP A 126 6.74 -8.04 -20.44
C ASP A 126 6.71 -6.58 -20.91
N SER A 127 7.77 -6.16 -21.60
CA SER A 127 7.87 -4.78 -22.12
C SER A 127 6.86 -4.50 -23.26
N PRO A 128 6.17 -3.35 -23.28
CA PRO A 128 6.13 -2.34 -22.21
C PRO A 128 5.29 -2.84 -21.02
N ARG A 129 5.83 -2.63 -19.81
CA ARG A 129 5.18 -3.07 -18.56
C ARG A 129 3.96 -2.21 -18.30
N HIS A 130 2.89 -2.86 -17.86
CA HIS A 130 1.66 -2.17 -17.49
C HIS A 130 1.49 -2.31 -15.99
N VAL A 131 1.66 -1.20 -15.27
CA VAL A 131 1.58 -1.14 -13.82
C VAL A 131 0.57 -0.08 -13.44
N ILE A 132 -0.31 -0.42 -12.50
CA ILE A 132 -1.27 0.50 -11.88
C ILE A 132 -0.99 0.52 -10.38
N VAL A 133 -1.12 1.68 -9.74
CA VAL A 133 -1.12 1.78 -8.28
C VAL A 133 -2.53 2.05 -7.80
N GLN A 134 -3.06 1.16 -6.97
CA GLN A 134 -4.34 1.37 -6.31
C GLN A 134 -4.09 2.10 -4.99
N ALA A 135 -4.45 3.37 -4.91
CA ALA A 135 -4.16 4.24 -3.78
C ALA A 135 -4.97 3.81 -2.53
N ALA A 136 -4.29 3.78 -1.39
CA ALA A 136 -4.88 3.60 -0.07
C ALA A 136 -4.92 4.93 0.71
N THR A 137 -3.86 5.73 0.58
CA THR A 137 -3.77 7.08 1.16
C THR A 137 -3.14 8.03 0.15
N ILE A 138 -3.57 9.29 0.17
CA ILE A 138 -3.02 10.38 -0.64
C ILE A 138 -2.75 11.54 0.31
N GLN A 139 -1.57 12.15 0.17
CA GLN A 139 -1.16 13.34 0.88
C GLN A 139 -0.76 14.40 -0.15
N ILE A 140 -1.48 15.52 -0.15
CA ILE A 140 -1.17 16.68 -1.00
C ILE A 140 -0.07 17.47 -0.29
N LEU A 141 1.08 17.64 -0.96
CA LEU A 141 2.27 18.27 -0.37
C LEU A 141 2.28 19.79 -0.57
N ASP A 142 1.55 20.29 -1.57
CA ASP A 142 1.49 21.72 -1.92
C ASP A 142 0.42 22.50 -1.15
N LEU A 143 0.00 22.02 0.03
CA LEU A 143 -0.93 22.75 0.88
C LEU A 143 -0.22 23.98 1.51
N PRO A 144 -0.76 25.20 1.34
CA PRO A 144 -0.23 26.41 1.99
C PRO A 144 -0.37 26.39 3.52
#